data_AF-A0A448YPQ8-F1
#
_entry.id   AF-A0A448YPQ8-F1
#
_cell.length_a   1.000
_cell.length_b   1.000
_cell.length_c   1.000
_cell.angle_alpha   90.00
_cell.angle_beta   90.00
_cell.angle_gamma   90.00
#
_symmetry.space_group_name_H-M   'P 1'
#
loop_
_entity.id
_entity.type
_entity.pdbx_description
1 polymer ?
#
loop_
_entity_poly.entity_id
_entity_poly.type
_entity_poly.pdbx_seq_one_letter_code
_entity_poly.pdbx_strand_id
1 'polypeptide(L)'
;MIFIQTILLYYALKFRPPEAESLEVYDGHWSSVRDRFFEVNTNLLKDEMQECVGEKFPGIDKSLISGISLVIFRNWQRNSMLFGLFLLKLVSEFLRLFDAHYVRPFHFWQWHNAMKYWYFILALVLSTSVLQSIFIGNEHYALMLGSSSFLIESSLPLPQILLFQRVKTVQNFKTILLLSWLAGDLTKISYLLYGTDNVGLIFIIAALFQMSLNLVITYLFFKYRKMDIKRDQGLLPMTVLDDVNSSILLQDLAGVEDQVEPKQGKHFVRVRSRAGTVNEHEELAVSRRSTTG
;
A
#
# COMPACT_ATOMS: atom_id res chain seq x y z
N MET A 1 17.04 -17.47 10.40
CA MET A 1 16.00 -16.57 9.85
C MET A 1 14.63 -17.25 9.77
N ILE A 2 14.52 -18.41 9.11
CA ILE A 2 13.26 -19.13 8.90
C ILE A 2 12.51 -19.44 10.21
N PHE A 3 13.18 -20.02 11.21
CA PHE A 3 12.55 -20.36 12.51
C PHE A 3 11.88 -19.15 13.20
N ILE A 4 12.57 -18.01 13.25
CA ILE A 4 12.04 -16.77 13.83
C ILE A 4 10.84 -16.27 13.02
N GLN A 5 10.93 -16.32 11.68
CA GLN A 5 9.81 -15.92 10.80
C GLN A 5 8.59 -16.83 10.99
N THR A 6 8.80 -18.14 11.18
CA THR A 6 7.72 -19.09 11.47
C THR A 6 7.02 -18.77 12.79
N ILE A 7 7.78 -18.44 13.83
CA ILE A 7 7.24 -18.03 15.14
C ILE A 7 6.47 -16.72 15.01
N LEU A 8 7.05 -15.72 14.34
CA LEU A 8 6.40 -14.42 14.12
C LEU A 8 5.10 -14.58 13.33
N LEU A 9 5.09 -15.42 12.30
CA LEU A 9 3.89 -15.73 11.53
C LEU A 9 2.82 -16.40 12.40
N TYR A 10 3.20 -17.39 13.21
CA TYR A 10 2.27 -18.06 14.13
C TYR A 10 1.60 -17.05 15.07
N TYR A 11 2.38 -16.16 15.67
CA TYR A 11 1.85 -15.14 16.57
C TYR A 11 1.02 -14.07 15.85
N ALA A 12 1.45 -13.64 14.66
CA ALA A 12 0.69 -12.70 13.84
C ALA A 12 -0.67 -13.26 13.41
N LEU A 13 -0.76 -14.56 13.13
CA LEU A 13 -2.02 -15.23 12.81
C LEU A 13 -2.89 -15.43 14.06
N LYS A 14 -2.27 -15.78 15.21
CA LYS A 14 -2.99 -16.03 16.48
C LYS A 14 -3.60 -14.75 17.07
N PHE A 15 -2.92 -13.62 16.94
CA PHE A 15 -3.33 -12.33 17.53
C PHE A 15 -3.86 -11.33 16.50
N ARG A 16 -4.39 -11.81 15.36
CA ARG A 16 -5.03 -10.96 14.37
C ARG A 16 -6.34 -10.38 14.94
N PRO A 17 -6.51 -9.05 15.02
CA PRO A 17 -7.77 -8.45 15.48
C PRO A 17 -8.89 -8.69 14.44
N PRO A 18 -10.13 -8.93 14.89
CA PRO A 18 -11.26 -9.20 13.98
C PRO A 18 -11.65 -8.00 13.11
N GLU A 19 -11.39 -6.78 13.57
CA GLU A 19 -11.59 -5.53 12.80
C GLU A 19 -10.64 -5.44 11.59
N ALA A 20 -9.54 -6.19 11.55
CA ALA A 20 -8.67 -6.28 10.38
C ALA A 20 -9.29 -7.11 9.23
N GLU A 21 -10.49 -7.68 9.41
CA GLU A 21 -11.22 -8.40 8.36
C GLU A 21 -12.03 -7.49 7.43
N SER A 22 -12.30 -6.23 7.81
CA SER A 22 -12.94 -5.26 6.91
C SER A 22 -11.93 -4.72 5.88
N LEU A 23 -11.57 -5.59 4.93
CA LEU A 23 -10.72 -5.23 3.80
C LEU A 23 -11.51 -4.33 2.85
N GLU A 24 -10.90 -3.22 2.42
CA GLU A 24 -11.51 -2.36 1.42
C GLU A 24 -11.61 -3.09 0.07
N VAL A 25 -12.80 -3.04 -0.51
CA VAL A 25 -13.07 -3.58 -1.85
C VAL A 25 -12.56 -2.59 -2.88
N TYR A 26 -11.94 -3.12 -3.91
CA TYR A 26 -11.39 -2.39 -5.03
C TYR A 26 -12.47 -1.57 -5.75
N ASP A 27 -12.34 -0.24 -5.74
CA ASP A 27 -13.30 0.69 -6.37
C ASP A 27 -13.17 0.76 -7.90
N GLY A 28 -12.06 0.25 -8.47
CA GLY A 28 -11.94 -0.23 -9.85
C GLY A 28 -12.52 0.63 -10.96
N HIS A 29 -12.62 1.94 -10.77
CA HIS A 29 -13.32 2.82 -11.70
C HIS A 29 -12.44 3.12 -12.91
N TRP A 30 -12.26 2.12 -13.77
CA TRP A 30 -11.55 2.20 -15.06
C TRP A 30 -12.36 2.92 -16.14
N SER A 31 -13.67 3.07 -15.93
CA SER A 31 -14.59 3.81 -16.78
C SER A 31 -14.09 5.22 -17.06
N SER A 32 -13.63 5.98 -16.06
CA SER A 32 -13.16 7.36 -16.29
C SER A 32 -11.97 7.48 -17.27
N VAL A 33 -11.09 6.48 -17.35
CA VAL A 33 -9.97 6.47 -18.30
C VAL A 33 -10.45 6.00 -19.68
N ARG A 34 -11.27 4.95 -19.69
CA ARG A 34 -11.87 4.40 -20.90
C ARG A 34 -12.75 5.42 -21.61
N ASP A 35 -13.60 6.10 -20.87
CA ASP A 35 -14.58 7.07 -21.40
C ASP A 35 -13.84 8.29 -21.97
N ARG A 36 -12.78 8.76 -21.30
CA ARG A 36 -11.86 9.79 -21.85
C ARG A 36 -11.15 9.34 -23.13
N PHE A 37 -10.72 8.08 -23.19
CA PHE A 37 -10.09 7.53 -24.39
C PHE A 37 -11.07 7.48 -25.57
N PHE A 38 -12.29 7.01 -25.34
CA PHE A 38 -13.33 7.01 -26.37
C PHE A 38 -13.67 8.42 -26.83
N GLU A 39 -13.91 9.36 -25.91
CA GLU A 39 -14.21 10.76 -26.23
C GLU A 39 -13.13 11.39 -27.13
N VAL A 40 -11.86 11.19 -26.79
CA VAL A 40 -10.71 11.71 -27.54
C VAL A 40 -10.62 11.11 -28.95
N ASN A 41 -10.86 9.81 -29.09
CA ASN A 41 -10.65 9.10 -30.36
C ASN A 41 -11.90 9.08 -31.27
N THR A 42 -13.10 9.33 -30.75
CA THR A 42 -14.33 9.33 -31.54
C THR A 42 -14.87 10.72 -31.84
N ASN A 43 -14.95 11.61 -30.84
CA ASN A 43 -15.66 12.88 -31.00
C ASN A 43 -14.69 13.97 -31.48
N LEU A 44 -13.61 14.19 -30.73
CA LEU A 44 -12.63 15.21 -31.08
C LEU A 44 -11.89 14.93 -32.41
N LEU A 45 -11.62 13.67 -32.73
CA LEU A 45 -10.98 13.32 -34.00
C LEU A 45 -11.91 13.55 -35.20
N LYS A 46 -13.22 13.33 -35.04
CA LYS A 46 -14.19 13.63 -36.09
C LYS A 46 -14.32 15.14 -36.30
N ASP A 47 -14.35 15.91 -35.22
CA ASP A 47 -14.46 17.38 -35.28
C ASP A 47 -13.21 18.00 -35.94
N GLU A 48 -12.00 17.59 -35.55
CA GLU A 48 -10.74 18.07 -36.15
C GLU A 48 -10.60 17.67 -37.63
N MET A 49 -11.04 16.45 -38.00
CA MET A 49 -11.05 16.01 -39.40
C MET A 49 -12.05 16.79 -40.23
N GLN A 50 -13.23 17.08 -39.68
CA GLN A 50 -14.27 17.83 -40.37
C GLN A 50 -13.91 19.32 -40.53
N GLU A 51 -13.16 19.90 -39.58
CA GLU A 51 -12.58 21.24 -39.70
C GLU A 51 -11.51 21.31 -40.80
N CYS A 52 -10.63 20.31 -40.87
CA CYS A 52 -9.62 20.19 -41.93
C CYS A 52 -10.20 19.92 -43.34
N VAL A 53 -11.36 19.25 -43.43
CA VAL A 53 -12.06 18.95 -44.69
C VAL A 53 -13.07 20.04 -45.07
N GLY A 54 -13.56 20.82 -44.09
CA GLY A 54 -14.55 21.88 -44.26
C GLY A 54 -14.00 23.17 -44.88
N GLU A 55 -12.69 23.41 -44.80
CA GLU A 55 -12.04 24.45 -45.59
C GLU A 55 -11.91 24.01 -47.06
N LYS A 56 -12.85 24.49 -47.89
CA LYS A 56 -12.87 24.44 -49.36
C LYS A 56 -11.47 24.49 -49.99
N PHE A 57 -10.97 23.39 -50.56
CA PHE A 57 -9.92 23.43 -51.58
C PHE A 57 -10.13 22.35 -52.67
N PRO A 58 -10.28 22.72 -53.95
CA PRO A 58 -10.49 21.79 -55.07
C PRO A 58 -9.16 21.24 -55.61
N GLY A 59 -8.21 20.88 -54.74
CA GLY A 59 -6.91 20.35 -55.13
C GLY A 59 -6.14 19.76 -53.95
N ILE A 60 -5.52 18.60 -54.16
CA ILE A 60 -4.65 17.93 -53.18
C ILE A 60 -3.31 18.68 -53.14
N ASP A 61 -3.29 19.81 -52.43
CA ASP A 61 -2.09 20.64 -52.31
C ASP A 61 -1.23 20.24 -51.10
N LYS A 62 0.05 20.61 -51.11
CA LYS A 62 1.00 20.37 -49.99
C LYS A 62 0.48 20.87 -48.63
N SER A 63 -0.40 21.87 -48.65
CA SER A 63 -1.06 22.45 -47.47
C SER A 63 -2.00 21.46 -46.75
N LEU A 64 -2.75 20.63 -47.50
CA LEU A 64 -3.62 19.59 -46.93
C LEU A 64 -2.81 18.50 -46.23
N ILE A 65 -1.67 18.11 -46.81
CA ILE A 65 -0.76 17.11 -46.21
C ILE A 65 -0.14 17.66 -44.92
N SER A 66 0.21 18.95 -44.86
CA SER A 66 0.65 19.58 -43.61
C SER A 66 -0.46 19.68 -42.56
N GLY A 67 -1.71 19.93 -42.96
CA GLY A 67 -2.86 19.94 -42.04
C GLY A 67 -3.16 18.56 -41.45
N ILE A 68 -3.23 17.54 -42.30
CA ILE A 68 -3.45 16.14 -41.88
C ILE A 68 -2.30 15.65 -40.98
N SER A 69 -1.04 15.96 -41.32
CA SER A 69 0.09 15.57 -40.48
C SER A 69 0.09 16.29 -39.12
N LEU A 70 -0.36 17.54 -39.05
CA LEU A 70 -0.56 18.25 -37.79
C LEU A 70 -1.68 17.62 -36.93
N VAL A 71 -2.80 17.24 -37.53
CA VAL A 71 -3.90 16.54 -36.84
C VAL A 71 -3.44 15.17 -36.32
N ILE A 72 -2.68 14.41 -37.11
CA ILE A 72 -2.09 13.14 -36.68
C ILE A 72 -1.11 13.36 -35.52
N PHE A 73 -0.23 14.36 -35.62
CA PHE A 73 0.74 14.66 -34.57
C PHE A 73 0.05 15.07 -33.26
N ARG A 74 -0.97 15.94 -33.33
CA ARG A 74 -1.79 16.33 -32.15
C ARG A 74 -2.52 15.14 -31.54
N ASN A 75 -3.10 14.26 -32.36
CA ASN A 75 -3.76 13.05 -31.87
C ASN A 75 -2.77 12.06 -31.27
N TRP A 76 -1.59 11.91 -31.86
CA TRP A 76 -0.52 11.08 -31.31
C TRP A 76 -0.06 11.62 -29.95
N GLN A 77 0.15 12.93 -29.82
CA GLN A 77 0.53 13.55 -28.54
C GLN A 77 -0.55 13.35 -27.47
N ARG A 78 -1.82 13.52 -27.81
CA ARG A 78 -2.96 13.29 -26.88
C ARG A 78 -3.08 11.82 -26.48
N ASN A 79 -2.97 10.90 -27.43
CA ASN A 79 -2.99 9.46 -27.16
C ASN A 79 -1.77 9.03 -26.32
N SER A 80 -0.61 9.63 -26.53
CA SER A 80 0.58 9.42 -25.69
C SER A 80 0.35 9.89 -24.26
N MET A 81 -0.30 11.04 -24.05
CA MET A 81 -0.68 11.53 -22.72
C MET A 81 -1.71 10.60 -22.03
N LEU A 82 -2.74 10.16 -22.77
CA LEU A 82 -3.73 9.21 -22.25
C LEU A 82 -3.10 7.85 -21.92
N PHE A 83 -2.18 7.38 -22.76
CA PHE A 83 -1.40 6.17 -22.48
C PHE A 83 -0.55 6.34 -21.22
N GLY A 84 0.06 7.52 -21.01
CA GLY A 84 0.75 7.86 -19.77
C GLY A 84 -0.16 7.81 -18.54
N LEU A 85 -1.37 8.40 -18.62
CA LEU A 85 -2.35 8.33 -17.53
C LEU A 85 -2.84 6.90 -17.28
N PHE A 86 -3.06 6.12 -18.34
CA PHE A 86 -3.39 4.71 -18.25
C PHE A 86 -2.27 3.92 -17.56
N LEU A 87 -1.01 4.16 -17.94
CA LEU A 87 0.16 3.52 -17.34
C LEU A 87 0.31 3.91 -15.87
N LEU A 88 0.16 5.19 -15.53
CA LEU A 88 0.19 5.67 -14.15
C LEU A 88 -0.92 5.03 -13.30
N LYS A 89 -2.13 4.91 -13.86
CA LYS A 89 -3.22 4.22 -13.19
C LYS A 89 -2.87 2.74 -13.00
N LEU A 90 -2.41 2.05 -14.05
CA LEU A 90 -1.97 0.66 -13.97
C LEU A 90 -0.90 0.46 -12.89
N VAL A 91 0.11 1.34 -12.82
CA VAL A 91 1.14 1.31 -11.79
C VAL A 91 0.54 1.56 -10.41
N SER A 92 -0.36 2.54 -10.25
CA SER A 92 -1.04 2.81 -8.99
C SER A 92 -1.84 1.60 -8.51
N GLU A 93 -2.57 0.95 -9.41
CA GLU A 93 -3.36 -0.25 -9.09
C GLU A 93 -2.46 -1.44 -8.76
N PHE A 94 -1.33 -1.58 -9.47
CA PHE A 94 -0.31 -2.57 -9.14
C PHE A 94 0.30 -2.31 -7.76
N LEU A 95 0.61 -1.06 -7.42
CA LEU A 95 1.13 -0.68 -6.10
C LEU A 95 0.10 -0.95 -4.98
N ARG A 96 -1.20 -0.77 -5.25
CA ARG A 96 -2.27 -1.11 -4.30
C ARG A 96 -2.31 -2.61 -3.95
N LEU A 97 -1.81 -3.50 -4.81
CA LEU A 97 -1.69 -4.94 -4.49
C LEU A 97 -0.71 -5.21 -3.33
N PHE A 98 0.29 -4.35 -3.15
CA PHE A 98 1.24 -4.44 -2.05
C PHE A 98 0.66 -3.97 -0.72
N ASP A 99 -0.46 -3.25 -0.77
CA ASP A 99 -1.19 -2.88 0.42
C ASP A 99 -1.85 -4.13 1.05
N ALA A 100 -1.83 -4.21 2.37
CA ALA A 100 -2.46 -5.29 3.13
C ALA A 100 -3.96 -5.05 3.38
N HIS A 101 -4.42 -3.81 3.21
CA HIS A 101 -5.79 -3.35 3.51
C HIS A 101 -6.80 -3.64 2.41
N TYR A 102 -6.33 -3.67 1.17
CA TYR A 102 -7.19 -3.98 0.03
C TYR A 102 -7.34 -5.50 -0.11
N VAL A 103 -8.52 -5.93 -0.56
CA VAL A 103 -8.73 -7.33 -0.95
C VAL A 103 -7.84 -7.65 -2.14
N ARG A 104 -6.92 -8.60 -1.96
CA ARG A 104 -6.09 -9.11 -3.05
C ARG A 104 -6.90 -10.05 -3.94
N PRO A 105 -6.62 -10.10 -5.25
CA PRO A 105 -7.21 -11.10 -6.13
C PRO A 105 -7.07 -12.50 -5.53
N PHE A 106 -8.17 -13.26 -5.51
CA PHE A 106 -8.26 -14.61 -4.92
C PHE A 106 -7.90 -14.70 -3.43
N HIS A 107 -7.93 -13.58 -2.69
CA HIS A 107 -7.43 -13.49 -1.31
C HIS A 107 -6.01 -14.04 -1.16
N PHE A 108 -5.17 -13.83 -2.18
CA PHE A 108 -3.80 -14.33 -2.21
C PHE A 108 -3.03 -13.85 -0.97
N TRP A 109 -2.51 -14.79 -0.16
CA TRP A 109 -1.83 -14.52 1.12
C TRP A 109 -2.67 -13.83 2.21
N GLN A 110 -3.97 -13.67 1.98
CA GLN A 110 -4.95 -13.18 2.96
C GLN A 110 -5.82 -14.34 3.48
N TRP A 111 -5.30 -15.57 3.45
CA TRP A 111 -6.04 -16.74 3.88
C TRP A 111 -6.33 -16.73 5.39
N HIS A 112 -7.56 -17.06 5.77
CA HIS A 112 -7.96 -17.21 7.17
C HIS A 112 -7.37 -18.49 7.79
N ASN A 113 -7.32 -19.59 7.03
CA ASN A 113 -6.77 -20.86 7.51
C ASN A 113 -5.25 -20.94 7.30
N ALA A 114 -4.49 -21.05 8.40
CA ALA A 114 -3.05 -21.21 8.40
C ALA A 114 -2.55 -22.43 7.60
N MET A 115 -3.34 -23.49 7.47
CA MET A 115 -2.96 -24.68 6.69
C MET A 115 -2.82 -24.36 5.20
N LYS A 116 -3.68 -23.49 4.65
CA LYS A 116 -3.59 -23.07 3.24
C LYS A 116 -2.25 -22.39 2.94
N TYR A 117 -1.76 -21.60 3.90
CA TYR A 117 -0.45 -20.98 3.83
C TYR A 117 0.67 -22.02 3.72
N TRP A 118 0.68 -23.01 4.62
CA TRP A 118 1.74 -24.02 4.65
C TRP A 118 1.73 -24.92 3.41
N TYR A 119 0.55 -25.32 2.93
CA TYR A 119 0.44 -26.08 1.68
C TYR A 119 0.96 -25.30 0.48
N PHE A 120 0.68 -23.99 0.41
CA PHE A 120 1.21 -23.14 -0.66
C PHE A 120 2.73 -23.04 -0.61
N ILE A 121 3.33 -22.81 0.57
CA ILE A 121 4.78 -22.76 0.73
C ILE A 121 5.42 -24.07 0.33
N LEU A 122 4.88 -25.20 0.80
CA LEU A 122 5.39 -26.52 0.45
C LEU A 122 5.31 -26.78 -1.06
N ALA A 123 4.17 -26.47 -1.68
CA ALA A 123 3.98 -26.60 -3.12
C ALA A 123 4.94 -25.70 -3.91
N LEU A 124 5.17 -24.46 -3.45
CA LEU A 124 6.11 -23.53 -4.08
C LEU A 124 7.54 -24.09 -4.02
N VAL A 125 7.99 -24.54 -2.85
CA VAL A 125 9.34 -25.10 -2.66
C VAL A 125 9.53 -26.38 -3.48
N LEU A 126 8.55 -27.28 -3.48
CA LEU A 126 8.62 -28.51 -4.27
C LEU A 126 8.64 -28.21 -5.78
N SER A 127 7.76 -27.32 -6.24
CA SER A 127 7.70 -26.90 -7.64
C SER A 127 9.03 -26.29 -8.09
N THR A 128 9.57 -25.31 -7.34
CA THR A 128 10.83 -24.67 -7.70
C THR A 128 12.01 -25.63 -7.61
N SER A 129 12.00 -26.57 -6.67
CA SER A 129 13.05 -27.61 -6.55
C SER A 129 13.02 -28.56 -7.73
N VAL A 130 11.84 -29.06 -8.14
CA VAL A 130 11.70 -29.92 -9.33
C VAL A 130 12.14 -29.18 -10.59
N LEU A 131 11.71 -27.93 -10.75
CA LEU A 131 12.08 -27.10 -11.89
C LEU A 131 13.59 -26.85 -11.92
N GLN A 132 14.20 -26.56 -10.77
CA GLN A 132 15.66 -26.44 -10.64
C GLN A 132 16.39 -27.73 -10.98
N SER A 133 15.87 -28.89 -10.58
CA SER A 133 16.46 -30.20 -10.93
C SER A 133 16.37 -30.49 -12.43
N ILE A 134 15.26 -30.14 -13.09
CA ILE A 134 15.09 -30.32 -14.54
C ILE A 134 16.05 -29.43 -15.34
N PHE A 135 16.22 -28.17 -14.91
CA PHE A 135 17.03 -27.17 -15.62
C PHE A 135 18.45 -27.03 -15.05
N ILE A 136 18.98 -28.10 -14.45
CA ILE A 136 20.33 -28.07 -13.88
C ILE A 136 21.37 -27.79 -14.98
N GLY A 137 22.25 -26.82 -14.74
CA GLY A 137 23.26 -26.38 -15.71
C GLY A 137 22.76 -25.37 -16.77
N ASN A 138 21.48 -24.98 -16.77
CA ASN A 138 20.99 -23.90 -17.63
C ASN A 138 21.17 -22.53 -16.94
N GLU A 139 22.18 -21.77 -17.38
CA GLU A 139 22.51 -20.44 -16.85
C GLU A 139 21.37 -19.43 -17.04
N HIS A 140 20.61 -19.49 -18.15
CA HIS A 140 19.49 -18.58 -18.37
C HIS A 140 18.37 -18.81 -17.37
N TYR A 141 18.06 -20.08 -17.06
CA TYR A 141 17.07 -20.41 -16.05
C TYR A 141 17.50 -19.90 -14.66
N ALA A 142 18.76 -20.13 -14.29
CA ALA A 142 19.32 -19.64 -13.04
C ALA A 142 19.28 -18.10 -12.95
N LEU A 143 19.63 -17.41 -14.03
CA LEU A 143 19.57 -15.95 -14.11
C LEU A 143 18.13 -15.44 -13.99
N MET A 144 17.16 -16.06 -14.66
CA MET A 144 15.75 -15.68 -14.54
C MET A 144 15.23 -15.87 -13.12
N LEU A 145 15.46 -17.04 -12.52
CA LEU A 145 15.01 -17.33 -11.16
C LEU A 145 15.66 -16.38 -10.13
N GLY A 146 16.97 -16.16 -10.25
CA GLY A 146 17.71 -15.22 -9.41
C GLY A 146 17.23 -13.78 -9.57
N SER A 147 17.01 -13.33 -10.81
CA SER A 147 16.49 -11.99 -11.10
C SER A 147 15.08 -11.80 -10.54
N SER A 148 14.18 -12.78 -10.72
CA SER A 148 12.82 -12.73 -10.15
C SER A 148 12.84 -12.71 -8.62
N SER A 149 13.64 -13.56 -7.99
CA SER A 149 13.79 -13.58 -6.54
C SER A 149 14.28 -12.22 -6.01
N PHE A 150 15.27 -11.64 -6.67
CA PHE A 150 15.86 -10.38 -6.26
C PHE A 150 14.94 -9.17 -6.52
N LEU A 151 14.11 -9.21 -7.57
CA LEU A 151 13.05 -8.20 -7.81
C LEU A 151 11.91 -8.28 -6.77
N ILE A 152 11.56 -9.49 -6.34
CA ILE A 152 10.59 -9.68 -5.25
C ILE A 152 11.16 -9.12 -3.95
N GLU A 153 12.43 -9.40 -3.65
CA GLU A 153 13.13 -8.86 -2.48
C GLU A 153 13.19 -7.33 -2.51
N SER A 154 13.53 -6.73 -3.66
CA SER A 154 13.64 -5.28 -3.79
C SER A 154 12.31 -4.55 -3.66
N SER A 155 11.18 -5.27 -3.77
CA SER A 155 9.82 -4.74 -3.58
C SER A 155 9.35 -4.77 -2.11
N LEU A 156 10.10 -5.40 -1.20
CA LEU A 156 9.77 -5.49 0.23
C LEU A 156 9.51 -4.14 0.94
N PRO A 157 10.15 -3.01 0.55
CA PRO A 157 9.85 -1.71 1.15
C PRO A 157 8.44 -1.17 0.83
N LEU A 158 7.79 -1.61 -0.26
CA LEU A 158 6.52 -1.03 -0.74
C LEU A 158 5.38 -1.06 0.29
N PRO A 159 5.07 -2.20 0.95
CA PRO A 159 4.00 -2.24 1.96
C PRO A 159 4.24 -1.25 3.11
N GLN A 160 5.50 -1.03 3.50
CA GLN A 160 5.85 -0.10 4.57
C GLN A 160 5.60 1.36 4.16
N ILE A 161 5.88 1.73 2.91
CA ILE A 161 5.59 3.07 2.35
C ILE A 161 4.08 3.33 2.41
N LEU A 162 3.28 2.38 1.92
CA LEU A 162 1.82 2.48 1.90
C LEU A 162 1.24 2.58 3.32
N LEU A 163 1.76 1.79 4.25
CA LEU A 163 1.39 1.87 5.67
C LEU A 163 1.64 3.27 6.23
N PHE A 164 2.85 3.82 6.05
CA PHE A 164 3.18 5.17 6.54
C PHE A 164 2.28 6.25 5.93
N GLN A 165 1.96 6.14 4.65
CA GLN A 165 1.05 7.09 3.99
C GLN A 165 -0.36 7.05 4.58
N ARG A 166 -0.85 5.88 4.98
CA ARG A 166 -2.16 5.74 5.62
C ARG A 166 -2.15 6.22 7.07
N VAL A 167 -1.28 5.65 7.90
CA VAL A 167 -1.33 5.91 9.35
C VAL A 167 -0.80 7.29 9.72
N LYS A 168 0.02 7.90 8.85
CA LYS A 168 0.59 9.25 9.01
C LYS A 168 1.27 9.48 10.37
N THR A 169 1.83 8.42 10.95
CA THR A 169 2.55 8.40 12.24
C THR A 169 3.63 7.32 12.22
N VAL A 170 4.68 7.50 13.02
CA VAL A 170 5.83 6.58 13.14
C VAL A 170 6.19 6.26 14.58
N GLN A 171 5.29 6.50 15.54
CA GLN A 171 5.56 6.30 16.98
C GLN A 171 6.07 4.89 17.32
N ASN A 172 5.54 3.85 16.68
CA ASN A 172 5.91 2.45 16.93
C ASN A 172 7.03 1.92 16.01
N PHE A 173 7.56 2.75 15.12
CA PHE A 173 8.57 2.33 14.16
C PHE A 173 9.98 2.49 14.72
N LYS A 174 10.77 1.42 14.65
CA LYS A 174 12.12 1.37 15.24
C LYS A 174 13.13 2.07 14.35
N THR A 175 13.71 3.18 14.80
CA THR A 175 14.75 3.92 14.03
C THR A 175 15.97 3.05 13.68
N ILE A 176 16.38 2.16 14.59
CA ILE A 176 17.52 1.25 14.35
C ILE A 176 17.28 0.31 13.16
N LEU A 177 16.01 -0.07 12.93
CA LEU A 177 15.63 -0.93 11.82
C LEU A 177 15.85 -0.20 10.49
N LEU A 178 15.42 1.07 10.40
CA LEU A 178 15.65 1.90 9.21
C LEU A 178 17.14 2.08 8.91
N LEU A 179 17.94 2.34 9.93
CA LEU A 179 19.38 2.50 9.76
C LEU A 179 20.03 1.20 9.26
N SER A 180 19.58 0.04 9.78
CA SER A 180 20.07 -1.26 9.32
C SER A 180 19.73 -1.54 7.85
N TRP A 181 18.56 -1.09 7.38
CA TRP A 181 18.17 -1.22 5.97
C TRP A 181 19.06 -0.38 5.06
N LEU A 182 19.27 0.90 5.39
CA LEU A 182 20.12 1.80 4.61
C LEU A 182 21.58 1.32 4.58
N ALA A 183 22.11 0.88 5.71
CA ALA A 183 23.46 0.33 5.80
C ALA A 183 23.60 -0.97 4.99
N GLY A 184 22.58 -1.84 5.05
CA GLY A 184 22.53 -3.07 4.25
C GLY A 184 22.50 -2.80 2.75
N ASP A 185 21.65 -1.87 2.30
CA ASP A 185 21.54 -1.48 0.90
C ASP A 185 22.84 -0.85 0.38
N LEU A 186 23.47 0.03 1.15
CA LEU A 186 24.75 0.62 0.80
C LEU A 186 25.83 -0.46 0.65
N THR A 187 25.91 -1.36 1.63
CA THR A 187 26.87 -2.49 1.59
C THR A 187 26.62 -3.38 0.37
N LYS A 188 25.37 -3.71 0.06
CA LYS A 188 24.96 -4.53 -1.07
C LYS A 188 25.35 -3.87 -2.40
N ILE A 189 25.07 -2.58 -2.57
CA ILE A 189 25.44 -1.82 -3.77
C ILE A 189 26.96 -1.75 -3.91
N SER A 190 27.69 -1.44 -2.82
CA SER A 190 29.15 -1.42 -2.84
C SER A 190 29.75 -2.77 -3.25
N TYR A 191 29.19 -3.88 -2.74
CA TYR A 191 29.61 -5.22 -3.15
C TYR A 191 29.34 -5.49 -4.64
N LEU A 192 28.14 -5.15 -5.13
CA LEU A 192 27.79 -5.38 -6.54
C LEU A 192 28.58 -4.53 -7.53
N LEU A 193 29.08 -3.35 -7.11
CA LEU A 193 29.86 -2.46 -7.95
C LEU A 193 31.37 -2.70 -7.89
N TYR A 194 31.90 -3.07 -6.73
CA TYR A 194 33.36 -3.13 -6.50
C TYR A 194 33.87 -4.51 -6.07
N GLY A 195 32.98 -5.41 -5.64
CA GLY A 195 33.34 -6.68 -5.01
C GLY A 195 33.23 -7.91 -5.91
N THR A 196 32.72 -7.78 -7.14
CA THR A 196 32.50 -8.90 -8.05
C THR A 196 32.58 -8.48 -9.51
N ASP A 197 33.34 -9.26 -10.28
CA ASP A 197 33.42 -9.13 -11.73
C ASP A 197 32.42 -10.11 -12.35
N ASN A 198 31.53 -9.64 -13.24
CA ASN A 198 30.46 -10.40 -13.93
C ASN A 198 29.09 -10.51 -13.22
N VAL A 199 28.59 -9.41 -12.64
CA VAL A 199 27.19 -9.33 -12.20
C VAL A 199 26.28 -8.89 -13.34
N GLY A 200 25.15 -9.58 -13.50
CA GLY A 200 24.09 -9.14 -14.41
C GLY A 200 23.54 -7.77 -14.03
N LEU A 201 23.43 -6.85 -14.99
CA LEU A 201 22.97 -5.47 -14.77
C LEU A 201 21.63 -5.37 -14.01
N ILE A 202 20.76 -6.37 -14.17
CA ILE A 202 19.48 -6.45 -13.47
C ILE A 202 19.62 -6.43 -11.95
N PHE A 203 20.67 -7.05 -11.38
CA PHE A 203 20.90 -7.05 -9.93
C PHE A 203 21.31 -5.66 -9.43
N ILE A 204 22.09 -4.91 -10.21
CA ILE A 204 22.46 -3.54 -9.86
C ILE A 204 21.24 -2.64 -9.92
N ILE A 205 20.44 -2.74 -10.99
CA ILE A 205 19.21 -1.96 -11.15
C ILE A 205 18.22 -2.25 -10.01
N ALA A 206 18.01 -3.52 -9.67
CA ALA A 206 17.12 -3.90 -8.59
C ALA A 206 17.64 -3.47 -7.20
N ALA A 207 18.96 -3.46 -6.97
CA ALA A 207 19.53 -2.95 -5.72
C ALA A 207 19.36 -1.44 -5.59
N LEU A 208 19.58 -0.69 -6.68
CA LEU A 208 19.31 0.75 -6.72
C LEU A 208 17.82 1.06 -6.55
N PHE A 209 16.95 0.24 -7.14
CA PHE A 209 15.51 0.33 -6.93
C PHE A 209 15.14 0.13 -5.46
N GLN A 210 15.65 -0.93 -4.80
CA GLN A 210 15.43 -1.18 -3.37
C GLN A 210 15.88 0.02 -2.52
N MET A 211 17.09 0.54 -2.79
CA MET A 211 17.63 1.72 -2.11
C MET A 211 16.74 2.95 -2.30
N SER A 212 16.24 3.18 -3.52
CA SER A 212 15.35 4.31 -3.79
C SER A 212 14.06 4.24 -2.96
N LEU A 213 13.48 3.06 -2.79
CA LEU A 213 12.29 2.87 -1.95
C LEU A 213 12.61 3.09 -0.46
N ASN A 214 13.76 2.61 0.01
CA ASN A 214 14.20 2.85 1.39
C ASN A 214 14.49 4.35 1.66
N LEU A 215 14.93 5.12 0.67
CA LEU A 215 15.02 6.57 0.76
C LEU A 215 13.63 7.22 0.88
N VAL A 216 12.63 6.72 0.16
CA VAL A 216 11.23 7.17 0.32
C VAL A 216 10.73 6.89 1.74
N ILE A 217 10.96 5.68 2.28
CA ILE A 217 10.63 5.35 3.68
C ILE A 217 11.33 6.32 4.63
N THR A 218 12.60 6.60 4.39
CA THR A 218 13.39 7.53 5.22
C THR A 218 12.79 8.93 5.21
N TYR A 219 12.42 9.45 4.04
CA TYR A 219 11.73 10.73 3.92
C TYR A 219 10.40 10.74 4.69
N LEU A 220 9.56 9.72 4.50
CA LEU A 220 8.28 9.60 5.21
C LEU A 220 8.48 9.50 6.71
N PHE A 221 9.51 8.77 7.16
CA PHE A 221 9.85 8.64 8.56
C PHE A 221 10.14 10.00 9.20
N PHE A 222 11.02 10.81 8.60
CA PHE A 222 11.31 12.14 9.14
C PHE A 222 10.11 13.08 9.07
N LYS A 223 9.34 13.03 7.98
CA LYS A 223 8.12 13.84 7.82
C LYS A 223 7.13 13.56 8.95
N TYR A 224 6.77 12.29 9.16
CA TYR A 224 5.79 11.91 10.17
C TYR A 224 6.35 12.00 11.59
N ARG A 225 7.64 11.76 11.79
CA ARG A 225 8.28 11.98 13.10
C ARG A 225 8.16 13.44 13.55
N LYS A 226 8.35 14.39 12.63
CA LYS A 226 8.15 15.82 12.92
C LYS A 226 6.69 16.14 13.23
N MET A 227 5.74 15.46 12.58
CA MET A 227 4.32 15.62 12.88
C MET A 227 3.96 15.02 14.24
N ASP A 228 4.48 13.84 14.58
CA ASP A 228 4.27 13.19 15.87
C ASP A 228 4.80 14.05 17.03
N ILE A 229 6.00 14.63 16.90
CA ILE A 229 6.53 15.56 17.90
C ILE A 229 5.59 16.76 18.12
N LYS A 230 4.98 17.29 17.05
CA LYS A 230 4.00 18.39 17.16
C LYS A 230 2.70 17.94 17.82
N ARG A 231 2.26 16.69 17.59
CA ARG A 231 1.09 16.09 18.24
C ARG A 231 1.34 15.89 19.74
N ASP A 232 2.52 15.40 20.10
CA ASP A 232 2.94 15.22 21.50
C ASP A 232 3.00 16.58 22.25
N GLN A 233 3.26 17.68 21.53
CA GLN A 233 3.21 19.05 22.05
C GLN A 233 1.79 19.66 22.07
N GLY A 234 0.76 18.93 21.62
CA GLY A 234 -0.63 19.42 21.54
C GLY A 234 -0.89 20.43 20.40
N LEU A 235 0.05 20.63 19.48
CA LEU A 235 -0.06 21.58 18.36
C LEU A 235 -0.87 21.04 17.18
N LEU A 236 -1.09 19.73 17.13
CA LEU A 236 -1.87 19.05 16.11
C LEU A 236 -2.80 18.03 16.77
N PRO A 237 -4.01 17.82 16.25
CA PRO A 237 -4.85 16.73 16.71
C PRO A 237 -4.18 15.37 16.43
N MET A 238 -4.47 14.39 17.28
CA MET A 238 -4.06 13.00 17.05
C MET A 238 -4.57 12.55 15.69
N THR A 239 -3.77 11.74 14.98
CA THR A 239 -4.21 11.20 13.69
C THR A 239 -5.41 10.30 13.95
N VAL A 240 -6.60 10.77 13.58
CA VAL A 240 -7.75 9.91 13.42
C VAL A 240 -7.51 9.22 12.08
N LEU A 241 -7.39 7.89 12.09
CA LEU A 241 -7.52 7.14 10.84
C LEU A 241 -8.91 7.49 10.32
N ASP A 242 -8.99 8.00 9.09
CA ASP A 242 -10.27 8.32 8.46
C ASP A 242 -11.08 7.03 8.34
N ASP A 243 -11.76 6.66 9.42
CA ASP A 243 -12.80 5.65 9.41
C ASP A 243 -13.93 6.30 8.61
N VAL A 244 -14.00 5.96 7.33
CA VAL A 244 -15.08 6.36 6.40
C VAL A 244 -16.47 6.05 6.99
N ASN A 245 -16.55 5.16 7.99
CA ASN A 245 -17.75 4.86 8.76
C ASN A 245 -18.14 5.93 9.80
N SER A 246 -17.21 6.76 10.27
CA SER A 246 -17.54 7.83 11.23
C SER A 246 -18.32 8.96 10.57
N SER A 247 -18.06 9.27 9.30
CA SER A 247 -18.88 10.21 8.52
C SER A 247 -20.29 9.68 8.26
N ILE A 248 -20.45 8.38 8.02
CA ILE A 248 -21.77 7.74 7.83
C ILE A 248 -22.53 7.70 9.16
N LEU A 249 -21.86 7.36 10.27
CA LEU A 249 -22.46 7.38 11.60
C LEU A 249 -22.83 8.78 12.07
N LEU A 250 -22.02 9.80 11.77
CA LEU A 250 -22.37 11.18 12.11
C LEU A 250 -23.50 11.72 11.23
N GLN A 251 -23.62 11.23 9.99
CA GLN A 251 -24.73 11.60 9.09
C GLN A 251 -26.03 10.87 9.45
N ASP A 252 -25.95 9.61 9.92
CA ASP A 252 -27.09 8.88 10.49
C ASP A 252 -27.52 9.45 11.85
N LEU A 253 -26.57 9.86 12.70
CA LEU A 253 -26.90 10.52 13.97
C LEU A 253 -27.48 11.92 13.76
N ALA A 254 -26.98 12.69 12.78
CA ALA A 254 -27.55 13.98 12.41
C ALA A 254 -28.91 13.85 11.68
N GLY A 255 -29.19 12.71 11.05
CA GLY A 255 -30.49 12.42 10.41
C GLY A 255 -31.59 11.97 11.39
N VAL A 256 -31.24 11.63 12.63
CA VAL A 256 -32.19 11.17 13.66
C VAL A 256 -32.68 12.33 14.54
N GLU A 257 -31.99 13.48 14.59
CA GLU A 257 -32.40 14.63 15.40
C GLU A 257 -33.63 15.39 14.87
N ASP A 258 -34.03 15.19 13.61
CA ASP A 258 -35.18 15.88 12.98
C ASP A 258 -36.55 15.17 13.15
N GLN A 259 -36.64 14.09 13.94
CA GLN A 259 -37.89 13.30 14.10
C GLN A 259 -38.39 13.13 15.55
N VAL A 260 -37.97 13.97 16.50
CA VAL A 260 -38.46 13.87 17.88
C VAL A 260 -39.13 15.17 18.34
N GLU A 261 -40.45 15.24 18.12
CA GLU A 261 -41.34 16.18 18.82
C GLU A 261 -41.25 15.95 20.36
N PRO A 262 -41.38 17.01 21.18
CA PRO A 262 -41.10 16.92 22.60
C PRO A 262 -42.27 16.28 23.35
N LYS A 263 -42.15 15.00 23.71
CA LYS A 263 -42.97 14.43 24.80
C LYS A 263 -42.22 14.51 26.12
N GLN A 264 -42.76 15.35 27.00
CA GLN A 264 -42.37 15.44 28.40
C GLN A 264 -42.33 14.05 29.04
N GLY A 265 -41.18 13.68 29.60
CA GLY A 265 -41.01 12.42 30.31
C GLY A 265 -39.62 12.32 30.90
N LYS A 266 -39.52 12.58 32.21
CA LYS A 266 -38.31 12.44 33.02
C LYS A 266 -37.64 11.09 32.77
N HIS A 267 -36.39 11.09 32.31
CA HIS A 267 -35.40 10.10 32.76
C HIS A 267 -33.97 10.63 32.55
N PHE A 268 -33.34 10.98 33.66
CA PHE A 268 -31.96 11.40 33.77
C PHE A 268 -31.06 10.17 33.61
N VAL A 269 -30.44 9.99 32.44
CA VAL A 269 -29.39 8.96 32.26
C VAL A 269 -28.03 9.61 32.52
N ARG A 270 -27.52 9.28 33.71
CA ARG A 270 -26.25 9.73 34.29
C ARG A 270 -25.06 9.13 33.52
N VAL A 271 -24.30 9.96 32.83
CA VAL A 271 -22.98 9.61 32.28
C VAL A 271 -22.02 9.34 33.44
N ARG A 272 -21.60 8.08 33.59
CA ARG A 272 -20.67 7.67 34.65
C ARG A 272 -19.23 7.86 34.16
N SER A 273 -18.65 9.03 34.48
CA SER A 273 -17.20 9.25 34.43
C SER A 273 -16.53 8.31 35.44
N ARG A 274 -15.56 7.50 35.01
CA ARG A 274 -14.77 6.63 35.88
C ARG A 274 -13.41 7.29 36.11
N ALA A 275 -13.39 8.30 36.97
CA ALA A 275 -12.19 8.77 37.67
C ALA A 275 -12.09 8.04 39.03
N GLY A 276 -10.87 7.66 39.42
CA GLY A 276 -10.59 6.67 40.47
C GLY A 276 -10.73 7.14 41.92
N THR A 277 -10.62 6.16 42.83
CA THR A 277 -10.15 6.18 44.25
C THR A 277 -10.58 4.82 44.86
N VAL A 278 -9.64 3.95 45.26
CA VAL A 278 -9.06 3.83 46.62
C VAL A 278 -10.14 3.70 47.71
N ASN A 279 -10.22 2.51 48.31
CA ASN A 279 -10.73 2.20 49.66
C ASN A 279 -9.92 0.95 50.06
N GLU A 280 -8.97 0.98 51.00
CA GLU A 280 -9.18 1.12 52.46
C GLU A 280 -10.42 0.34 52.92
N HIS A 281 -10.21 -0.95 53.18
CA HIS A 281 -10.79 -1.74 54.29
C HIS A 281 -10.43 -3.21 54.09
N GLU A 282 -9.17 -3.57 54.36
CA GLU A 282 -8.78 -4.96 54.64
C GLU A 282 -7.64 -4.98 55.67
N GLU A 283 -7.90 -4.31 56.79
CA GLU A 283 -7.09 -4.41 58.00
C GLU A 283 -8.06 -4.74 59.14
N LEU A 284 -8.19 -6.05 59.44
CA LEU A 284 -8.65 -6.65 60.71
C LEU A 284 -9.00 -8.15 60.54
N ALA A 285 -8.13 -8.93 59.91
CA ALA A 285 -8.08 -10.39 60.10
C ALA A 285 -6.77 -10.94 59.53
N VAL A 286 -5.73 -10.98 60.36
CA VAL A 286 -4.56 -11.89 60.39
C VAL A 286 -3.39 -11.14 61.07
N SER A 287 -3.63 -10.74 62.32
CA SER A 287 -2.58 -10.46 63.30
C SER A 287 -2.84 -11.34 64.52
N ARG A 288 -2.72 -12.66 64.32
CA ARG A 288 -2.57 -13.71 65.34
C ARG A 288 -1.96 -14.95 64.71
N ARG A 289 -0.64 -14.97 64.55
CA ARG A 289 0.22 -16.13 64.84
C ARG A 289 1.67 -15.69 64.75
N SER A 290 2.17 -15.34 65.92
CA SER A 290 3.57 -15.19 66.25
C SER A 290 4.29 -16.55 66.18
N THR A 291 5.59 -16.51 65.89
CA THR A 291 6.65 -17.23 66.63
C THR A 291 6.42 -18.70 67.02
N THR A 292 7.16 -19.62 66.40
CA THR A 292 8.02 -20.67 67.01
C THR A 292 8.32 -21.73 65.96
N GLY A 293 9.60 -22.06 65.74
CA GLY A 293 10.09 -23.14 64.89
C GLY A 293 11.29 -22.73 64.07
#